data_AF-A0A426TYK1-F1
#
_entry.id   AF-A0A426TYK1-F1
#
_cell.length_a   1.000
_cell.length_b   1.000
_cell.length_c   1.000
_cell.angle_alpha   90.00
_cell.angle_beta   90.00
_cell.angle_gamma   90.00
#
_symmetry.space_group_name_H-M   'P 1'
#
loop_
_entity.id
_entity.type
_entity.pdbx_description
1 polymer ?
#
loop_
_entity_poly.entity_id
_entity_poly.type
_entity_poly.pdbx_seq_one_letter_code
_entity_poly.pdbx_strand_id
1 'polypeptide(L)'
;MGTMPSGKPPASPFTVHDFQLVLLRRMADHNPGPVEDVRHTLGVSIADMREANKRWQAMVRSPRARAAASRYRSVLGPPETVLTRAVGDLECEAWLWPVPLWPDLRFEVLLSPTGAVWNEWLIRAPVGESRTSKRRSGQS
;
A
#
# COMPACT_ATOMS: atom_id res chain seq x y z
N MET A 1 17.26 42.51 -14.42
CA MET A 1 17.46 41.31 -13.56
C MET A 1 16.19 40.48 -13.66
N GLY A 2 16.20 39.39 -14.43
CA GLY A 2 15.05 38.50 -14.59
C GLY A 2 15.16 37.33 -13.61
N THR A 3 14.27 37.27 -12.63
CA THR A 3 14.12 36.11 -11.75
C THR A 3 13.60 34.92 -12.55
N MET A 4 14.47 33.96 -12.85
CA MET A 4 14.04 32.67 -13.38
C MET A 4 13.30 31.87 -12.29
N PRO A 5 12.10 31.34 -12.54
CA PRO A 5 11.48 30.41 -11.61
C PRO A 5 12.18 29.06 -11.78
N SER A 6 13.26 28.84 -11.02
CA SER A 6 13.81 27.48 -10.81
C SER A 6 12.97 26.79 -9.73
N GLY A 7 11.70 26.53 -10.05
CA GLY A 7 10.82 25.70 -9.26
C GLY A 7 10.71 24.36 -9.96
N LYS A 8 11.38 23.33 -9.45
CA LYS A 8 11.12 21.94 -9.85
C LYS A 8 9.59 21.75 -9.78
N PRO A 9 8.92 21.28 -10.86
CA PRO A 9 7.47 21.11 -10.82
C PRO A 9 7.10 20.30 -9.57
N PRO A 10 6.02 20.68 -8.85
CA PRO A 10 5.63 19.96 -7.66
C PRO A 10 5.51 18.48 -8.04
N ALA A 11 6.23 17.62 -7.32
CA ALA A 11 6.13 16.19 -7.57
C ALA A 11 4.66 15.80 -7.52
N SER A 12 4.16 15.10 -8.55
CA SER A 12 2.80 14.58 -8.58
C SER A 12 2.48 13.91 -7.23
N PRO A 13 1.22 13.96 -6.75
CA PRO A 13 0.86 13.32 -5.50
C PRO A 13 1.25 11.84 -5.51
N PHE A 14 1.56 11.29 -4.34
CA PHE A 14 1.81 9.85 -4.21
C PHE A 14 0.48 9.11 -4.20
N THR A 15 0.28 8.19 -5.14
CA THR A 15 -0.99 7.53 -5.41
C THR A 15 -0.99 6.07 -4.93
N VAL A 16 -2.17 5.43 -4.98
CA VAL A 16 -2.32 3.97 -4.76
C VAL A 16 -1.43 3.19 -5.72
N HIS A 17 -1.34 3.62 -6.99
CA HIS A 17 -0.50 2.96 -7.99
C HIS A 17 0.99 3.04 -7.61
N ASP A 18 1.46 4.21 -7.16
CA ASP A 18 2.84 4.35 -6.65
C ASP A 18 3.09 3.40 -5.47
N PHE A 19 2.11 3.23 -4.58
CA PHE A 19 2.21 2.26 -3.48
C PHE A 19 2.26 0.81 -3.98
N GLN A 20 1.52 0.46 -5.03
CA GLN A 20 1.60 -0.88 -5.63
C GLN A 20 3.00 -1.16 -6.20
N LEU A 21 3.69 -0.15 -6.75
CA LEU A 21 5.09 -0.27 -7.19
C LEU A 21 6.05 -0.48 -6.01
N VAL A 22 5.75 0.09 -4.83
CA VAL A 22 6.48 -0.19 -3.59
C VAL A 22 6.34 -1.65 -3.19
N LEU A 23 5.12 -2.17 -3.19
CA LEU A 23 4.85 -3.57 -2.88
C LEU A 23 5.53 -4.53 -3.88
N LEU A 24 5.44 -4.22 -5.19
CA LEU A 24 6.08 -5.00 -6.25
C LEU A 24 7.60 -5.08 -6.02
N ARG A 25 8.25 -3.99 -5.62
CA ARG A 25 9.68 -3.99 -5.33
C ARG A 25 10.02 -4.85 -4.12
N ARG A 26 9.27 -4.69 -3.03
CA ARG A 26 9.47 -5.47 -1.80
C ARG A 26 9.29 -6.97 -2.06
N MET A 27 8.31 -7.35 -2.88
CA MET A 27 8.14 -8.73 -3.31
C MET A 27 9.31 -9.20 -4.16
N ALA A 28 9.85 -8.37 -5.07
CA ALA A 28 11.02 -8.72 -5.87
C ALA A 28 12.26 -9.01 -5.02
N ASP A 29 12.42 -8.32 -3.89
CA ASP A 29 13.53 -8.53 -2.96
C ASP A 29 13.45 -9.90 -2.24
N HIS A 30 12.28 -10.54 -2.19
CA HIS A 30 12.07 -11.86 -1.57
C HIS A 30 11.82 -13.00 -2.58
N ASN A 31 11.16 -12.72 -3.70
CA ASN A 31 10.80 -13.71 -4.72
C ASN A 31 10.86 -13.08 -6.12
N PRO A 32 12.07 -12.93 -6.70
CA PRO A 32 12.27 -12.14 -7.92
C PRO A 32 11.56 -12.72 -9.15
N GLY A 33 11.54 -14.04 -9.33
CA GLY A 33 11.04 -14.69 -10.55
C GLY A 33 9.57 -14.35 -10.89
N PRO A 34 8.60 -14.64 -10.01
CA PRO A 34 7.18 -14.32 -10.25
C PRO A 34 6.90 -12.82 -10.41
N VAL A 35 7.75 -11.97 -9.83
CA VAL A 35 7.58 -10.52 -9.88
C VAL A 35 8.02 -9.95 -11.22
N GLU A 36 9.03 -10.54 -11.86
CA GLU A 36 9.49 -10.11 -13.18
C GLU A 36 8.37 -10.28 -14.23
N ASP A 37 7.67 -11.41 -14.25
CA ASP A 37 6.55 -11.67 -15.16
C ASP A 37 5.41 -10.66 -15.00
N VAL A 38 4.99 -10.41 -13.75
CA VAL A 38 3.97 -9.40 -13.43
C VAL A 38 4.42 -8.01 -13.87
N ARG A 39 5.69 -7.64 -13.60
CA ARG A 39 6.26 -6.36 -14.02
C ARG A 39 6.23 -6.21 -15.55
N HIS A 40 6.59 -7.25 -16.29
CA HIS A 40 6.55 -7.26 -17.75
C HIS A 40 5.13 -7.11 -18.28
N THR A 41 4.17 -7.86 -17.71
CA THR A 41 2.75 -7.78 -18.07
C THR A 41 2.16 -6.39 -17.83
N LEU A 42 2.57 -5.71 -16.76
CA LEU A 42 2.12 -4.37 -16.40
C LEU A 42 2.85 -3.24 -17.15
N GLY A 43 3.90 -3.56 -17.92
CA GLY A 43 4.73 -2.55 -18.59
C GLY A 43 5.51 -1.65 -17.64
N VAL A 44 5.75 -2.10 -16.41
CA VAL A 44 6.41 -1.31 -15.35
C VAL A 44 7.92 -1.42 -15.45
N SER A 45 8.64 -0.30 -15.40
CA SER A 45 10.10 -0.34 -15.38
C SER A 45 10.65 -0.52 -13.95
N ILE A 46 11.86 -1.08 -13.86
CA ILE A 46 12.62 -1.14 -12.60
C ILE A 46 12.85 0.28 -12.05
N ALA A 47 12.99 1.28 -12.93
CA ALA A 47 13.20 2.66 -12.56
C ALA A 47 11.96 3.25 -11.85
N ASP A 48 10.76 2.99 -12.38
CA ASP A 48 9.50 3.44 -11.77
C ASP A 48 9.33 2.85 -10.36
N MET A 49 9.61 1.56 -10.21
CA MET A 49 9.61 0.89 -8.91
C MET A 49 10.60 1.55 -7.94
N ARG A 50 11.83 1.84 -8.38
CA ARG A 50 12.85 2.48 -7.55
C ARG A 50 12.46 3.89 -7.12
N GLU A 51 11.93 4.71 -8.03
CA GLU A 51 11.51 6.07 -7.72
C GLU A 51 10.29 6.09 -6.78
N ALA A 52 9.32 5.19 -6.98
CA ALA A 52 8.21 5.02 -6.05
C ALA A 52 8.69 4.64 -4.64
N ASN A 53 9.62 3.68 -4.53
CA ASN A 53 10.22 3.28 -3.26
C ASN A 53 10.97 4.43 -2.59
N LYS A 54 11.76 5.18 -3.35
CA LYS A 54 12.50 6.34 -2.83
C LYS A 54 11.54 7.39 -2.25
N ARG A 55 10.45 7.70 -2.96
CA ARG A 55 9.41 8.64 -2.49
C ARG A 55 8.70 8.11 -1.25
N TRP A 56 8.36 6.82 -1.21
CA TRP A 56 7.76 6.18 -0.03
C TRP A 56 8.69 6.24 1.18
N GLN A 57 9.96 5.87 1.01
CA GLN A 57 10.97 5.91 2.06
C GLN A 57 11.23 7.34 2.57
N ALA A 58 11.16 8.35 1.70
CA ALA A 58 11.21 9.75 2.12
C ALA A 58 10.02 10.13 3.01
N MET A 59 8.80 9.64 2.69
CA MET A 59 7.65 9.81 3.58
C MET A 59 7.87 9.06 4.91
N VAL A 60 8.38 7.81 4.91
CA VAL A 60 8.58 6.95 6.11
C VAL A 60 9.47 7.59 7.14
N ARG A 61 10.51 8.28 6.72
CA ARG A 61 11.43 8.96 7.63
C ARG A 61 10.82 10.17 8.36
N SER A 62 9.56 10.54 8.11
CA SER A 62 8.88 11.60 8.87
C SER A 62 8.60 11.18 10.32
N PRO A 63 9.00 11.98 11.33
CA PRO A 63 9.22 11.52 12.72
C PRO A 63 7.96 11.32 13.59
N ARG A 64 6.73 11.32 13.05
CA ARG A 64 5.49 11.24 13.88
C ARG A 64 4.76 9.91 13.71
N ALA A 65 4.69 9.10 14.76
CA ALA A 65 4.03 7.78 14.76
C ALA A 65 2.53 7.83 14.39
N ARG A 66 1.76 8.79 14.92
CA ARG A 66 0.36 9.00 14.50
C ARG A 66 0.25 9.39 13.02
N ALA A 67 1.26 10.05 12.48
CA ALA A 67 1.33 10.32 11.05
C ALA A 67 1.73 9.07 10.23
N ALA A 68 2.30 8.03 10.82
CA ALA A 68 2.59 6.78 10.13
C ALA A 68 1.30 6.04 9.76
N ALA A 69 0.39 5.85 10.73
CA ALA A 69 -0.92 5.23 10.48
C ALA A 69 -1.79 6.08 9.54
N SER A 70 -1.89 7.39 9.80
CA SER A 70 -2.68 8.29 8.94
C SER A 70 -2.19 8.33 7.50
N ARG A 71 -0.88 8.15 7.26
CA ARG A 71 -0.34 8.15 5.90
C ARG A 71 -0.85 7.00 5.04
N TYR A 72 -1.00 5.80 5.61
CA TYR A 72 -1.59 4.69 4.87
C TYR A 72 -3.01 5.04 4.43
N ARG A 73 -3.82 5.65 5.31
CA ARG A 73 -5.15 6.14 4.95
C ARG A 73 -5.13 7.28 3.93
N SER A 74 -4.13 8.16 3.98
CA SER A 74 -3.99 9.24 3.00
C SER A 74 -3.65 8.74 1.60
N VAL A 75 -2.86 7.67 1.49
CA VAL A 75 -2.43 7.10 0.20
C VAL A 75 -3.43 6.08 -0.33
N LEU A 76 -3.91 5.19 0.53
CA LEU A 76 -4.75 4.03 0.17
C LEU A 76 -6.25 4.26 0.37
N GLY A 77 -6.64 5.37 0.99
CA GLY A 77 -8.02 5.59 1.43
C GLY A 77 -8.36 4.78 2.70
N PRO A 78 -9.66 4.68 3.06
CA PRO A 78 -10.08 3.88 4.19
C PRO A 78 -9.74 2.39 3.95
N PRO A 79 -9.35 1.64 5.00
CA PRO A 79 -9.16 0.19 4.89
C PRO A 79 -10.49 -0.48 4.52
N GLU A 80 -10.39 -1.56 3.74
CA GLU A 80 -11.53 -2.42 3.40
C GLU A 80 -12.01 -3.19 4.63
N THR A 81 -11.08 -3.61 5.48
CA THR A 81 -11.39 -4.34 6.72
C THR A 81 -10.54 -3.81 7.86
N VAL A 82 -11.16 -3.66 9.02
CA VAL A 82 -10.47 -3.42 10.29
C VAL A 82 -10.76 -4.61 11.20
N LEU A 83 -9.71 -5.28 11.68
CA LEU A 83 -9.81 -6.44 12.57
C LEU A 83 -9.19 -6.09 13.92
N THR A 84 -9.83 -6.50 15.01
CA THR A 84 -9.20 -6.47 16.34
C THR A 84 -8.35 -7.74 16.52
N ARG A 85 -7.11 -7.57 16.98
CA ARG A 85 -6.14 -8.65 17.23
C ARG A 85 -5.64 -8.55 18.65
N ALA A 86 -5.83 -9.61 19.43
CA ALA A 86 -5.16 -9.76 20.72
C ALA A 86 -3.70 -10.16 20.50
N VAL A 87 -2.76 -9.35 20.99
CA VAL A 87 -1.33 -9.63 21.01
C VAL A 87 -0.86 -9.61 22.46
N GLY A 88 -0.80 -10.80 23.07
CA GLY A 88 -0.62 -10.91 24.52
C GLY A 88 -1.87 -10.38 25.24
N ASP A 89 -1.67 -9.41 26.14
CA ASP A 89 -2.71 -8.68 26.86
C ASP A 89 -3.22 -7.42 26.14
N LEU A 90 -2.68 -7.12 24.95
CA LEU A 90 -2.96 -5.89 24.23
C LEU A 90 -3.96 -6.11 23.09
N GLU A 91 -4.95 -5.22 22.99
CA GLU A 91 -5.86 -5.15 21.84
C GLU A 91 -5.30 -4.22 20.76
N CYS A 92 -4.91 -4.80 19.65
CA CYS A 92 -4.34 -4.13 18.49
C CYS A 92 -5.36 -4.06 17.35
N GLU A 93 -5.26 -3.04 16.49
CA GLU A 93 -6.04 -2.97 15.26
C GLU A 93 -5.19 -3.41 14.07
N ALA A 94 -5.75 -4.27 13.22
CA ALA A 94 -5.18 -4.60 11.92
C ALA A 94 -6.04 -3.97 10.82
N TRP A 95 -5.44 -3.07 10.04
CA TRP A 95 -6.09 -2.41 8.91
C TRP A 95 -5.69 -3.10 7.61
N LEU A 96 -6.67 -3.57 6.84
CA LEU A 96 -6.46 -4.34 5.63
C LEU A 96 -6.94 -3.57 4.40
N TRP A 97 -6.10 -3.49 3.37
CA TRP A 97 -6.46 -2.95 2.06
C TRP A 97 -6.33 -4.01 0.97
N PRO A 98 -7.20 -3.99 -0.05
CA PRO A 98 -7.01 -4.78 -1.26
C PRO A 98 -5.73 -4.37 -1.96
N VAL A 99 -5.10 -5.34 -2.61
CA VAL A 99 -3.95 -5.08 -3.51
C VAL A 99 -4.39 -5.41 -4.93
N PRO A 100 -4.85 -4.44 -5.74
CA PRO A 100 -5.49 -4.75 -7.03
C PRO A 100 -4.66 -5.61 -8.01
N LEU A 101 -3.33 -5.55 -7.94
CA LEU A 101 -2.44 -6.40 -8.75
C LEU A 101 -2.42 -7.87 -8.29
N TRP A 102 -2.77 -8.14 -7.04
CA TRP A 102 -2.86 -9.47 -6.45
C TRP A 102 -4.14 -9.57 -5.62
N PRO A 103 -5.29 -9.89 -6.27
CA PRO A 103 -6.60 -9.84 -5.62
C PRO A 103 -6.73 -10.81 -4.43
N ASP A 104 -5.92 -11.86 -4.41
CA ASP A 104 -5.83 -12.84 -3.31
C ASP A 104 -4.98 -12.35 -2.13
N LEU A 105 -4.38 -11.16 -2.21
CA LEU A 105 -3.58 -10.57 -1.15
C LEU A 105 -4.28 -9.36 -0.53
N ARG A 106 -3.96 -9.11 0.74
CA ARG A 106 -4.28 -7.89 1.46
C ARG A 106 -3.00 -7.32 2.04
N PHE A 107 -2.87 -5.99 1.95
CA PHE A 107 -1.84 -5.27 2.70
C PHE A 107 -2.39 -4.98 4.08
N GLU A 108 -1.76 -5.53 5.11
CA GLU A 108 -2.16 -5.35 6.51
C GLU A 108 -1.16 -4.45 7.22
N VAL A 109 -1.69 -3.47 7.94
CA VAL A 109 -0.95 -2.64 8.90
C VAL A 109 -1.47 -2.95 10.29
N LEU A 110 -0.61 -3.52 11.13
CA LEU A 110 -0.90 -3.77 12.53
C LEU A 110 -0.52 -2.55 13.37
N LEU A 111 -1.48 -2.02 14.10
CA LEU A 111 -1.34 -0.88 14.98
C LEU A 111 -1.36 -1.32 16.44
N SER A 112 -0.49 -0.72 17.23
CA SER A 112 -0.55 -0.80 18.69
C SER A 112 -1.80 -0.10 19.25
N PRO A 113 -2.14 -0.34 20.52
CA PRO A 113 -3.18 0.43 21.21
C PRO A 113 -2.91 1.95 21.22
N THR A 114 -1.64 2.36 21.08
CA THR A 114 -1.23 3.76 21.02
C THR A 114 -1.28 4.36 19.61
N GLY A 115 -1.67 3.55 18.61
CA GLY A 115 -1.73 3.93 17.19
C GLY A 115 -0.37 3.93 16.48
N ALA A 116 0.65 3.33 17.08
CA ALA A 116 1.95 3.14 16.44
C ALA A 116 1.89 1.94 15.49
N VAL A 117 2.52 2.06 14.31
CA VAL A 117 2.64 0.94 13.38
C VAL A 117 3.64 -0.06 13.94
N TRP A 118 3.17 -1.26 14.26
CA TRP A 118 4.01 -2.37 14.71
C TRP A 118 4.51 -3.20 13.54
N ASN A 119 3.64 -3.52 12.59
CA ASN A 119 4.00 -4.31 11.41
C ASN A 119 3.23 -3.89 10.17
N GLU A 120 3.85 -4.16 9.03
CA GLU A 120 3.29 -3.95 7.69
C GLU A 120 3.67 -5.14 6.80
N TRP A 121 2.69 -5.92 6.36
CA TRP A 121 2.93 -7.13 5.56
C TRP A 121 1.84 -7.38 4.52
N LEU A 122 2.15 -8.28 3.58
CA LEU A 122 1.17 -8.85 2.66
C LEU A 122 0.70 -10.19 3.24
N ILE A 123 -0.59 -10.30 3.51
CA ILE A 123 -1.24 -11.56 3.89
C ILE A 123 -2.10 -12.07 2.74
N ARG A 124 -2.31 -13.38 2.72
CA ARG A 124 -3.38 -13.94 1.89
C ARG A 124 -4.71 -13.43 2.44
N ALA A 125 -5.60 -13.01 1.54
CA ALA A 125 -6.98 -12.72 1.89
C ALA A 125 -7.55 -13.96 2.60
N PRO A 126 -8.28 -13.80 3.72
CA PRO A 126 -8.92 -14.93 4.36
C PRO A 126 -9.81 -15.63 3.32
N VAL A 127 -9.58 -16.94 3.14
CA VAL A 127 -10.30 -17.76 2.17
C VAL A 127 -11.80 -17.73 2.53
N GLY A 128 -12.55 -16.87 1.85
CA GLY A 128 -13.94 -16.59 2.19
C GLY A 128 -14.52 -15.33 1.58
N GLU A 129 -13.70 -14.37 1.16
CA GLU A 129 -14.21 -13.12 0.57
C GLU A 129 -13.53 -12.76 -0.75
N SER A 130 -13.60 -13.68 -1.72
CA SER A 130 -13.59 -13.30 -3.12
C SER A 130 -14.88 -12.52 -3.37
N ARG A 131 -14.84 -11.19 -3.25
CA ARG A 131 -15.94 -10.31 -3.65
C ARG A 131 -16.09 -10.35 -5.18
N THR A 132 -16.63 -11.46 -5.69
CA THR A 132 -17.30 -11.48 -6.99
C THR A 132 -18.59 -10.69 -6.83
N SER A 133 -18.49 -9.35 -6.85
CA SER A 133 -19.67 -8.52 -7.06
C SER A 133 -20.12 -8.73 -8.50
N LYS A 134 -20.93 -9.76 -8.70
CA LYS A 134 -21.66 -10.00 -9.94
C LYS A 134 -22.64 -8.85 -10.08
N ARG A 135 -22.27 -7.80 -10.81
CA ARG A 135 -23.26 -6.90 -11.40
C ARG A 135 -24.12 -7.76 -12.32
N ARG A 136 -25.34 -8.06 -11.90
CA ARG A 136 -26.46 -8.28 -12.83
C ARG A 136 -27.60 -7.38 -12.41
N SER A 137 -27.66 -6.28 -13.14
CA SER A 137 -28.84 -5.50 -13.49
C SER A 137 -29.93 -6.37 -14.13
N GLY A 138 -31.19 -5.92 -13.97
CA GLY A 138 -32.42 -6.45 -14.58
C GLY A 138 -33.24 -7.22 -13.55
N GLN A 139 -34.25 -6.67 -12.89
CA GLN A 139 -35.41 -5.91 -13.37
C GLN A 139 -36.12 -6.59 -14.53
N SER A 140 -37.09 -7.43 -14.20
CA SER A 140 -38.50 -7.35 -14.65
C SER A 140 -39.35 -8.24 -13.76
#